data_AF-A0A918VX06-F1
#
_entry.id   AF-A0A918VX06-F1
#
_cell.length_a   1.000
_cell.length_b   1.000
_cell.length_c   1.000
_cell.angle_alpha   90.00
_cell.angle_beta   90.00
_cell.angle_gamma   90.00
#
_symmetry.space_group_name_H-M   'P 1'
#
loop_
_entity.id
_entity.type
_entity.pdbx_description
1 polymer ?
#
loop_
_entity_poly.entity_id
_entity_poly.type
_entity_poly.pdbx_seq_one_letter_code
_entity_poly.pdbx_strand_id
1 'polypeptide(L)'
;MALSSQRLAGTPTTWVFAETRTKPAILAALEQGRASISSNPLNPRVELYADAEGDGHFEMMMGDNIIPNGRPVSFEVRLAGGGIGGASYRVRVIKNRSEFGVILTDGTTLSVQFCDTPEAGKRSYYRVEIEGPQVPFAEVPNSMALSENMVALSNPIYFNYNPNF
;
A
#
# COMPACT_ATOMS: atom_id res chain seq x y z
N MET A 1 -38.56 -8.38 -6.54
CA MET A 1 -38.22 -7.99 -7.92
C MET A 1 -37.64 -6.58 -7.86
N ALA A 2 -36.48 -6.38 -8.51
CA ALA A 2 -35.65 -5.18 -8.60
C ALA A 2 -34.99 -4.69 -7.28
N LEU A 3 -33.85 -5.31 -6.94
CA LEU A 3 -32.77 -4.59 -6.25
C LEU A 3 -32.37 -3.45 -7.19
N SER A 4 -32.62 -2.20 -6.78
CA SER A 4 -32.15 -1.02 -7.51
C SER A 4 -30.65 -1.16 -7.76
N SER A 5 -30.23 -0.93 -9.00
CA SER A 5 -28.84 -0.86 -9.42
C SER A 5 -28.14 0.38 -8.84
N GLN A 6 -28.04 0.49 -7.51
CA GLN A 6 -26.96 1.26 -6.92
C GLN A 6 -25.68 0.55 -7.36
N ARG A 7 -24.91 1.19 -8.23
CA ARG A 7 -23.59 0.71 -8.62
C ARG A 7 -22.81 0.46 -7.33
N LEU A 8 -22.53 -0.80 -7.03
CA LEU A 8 -21.71 -1.28 -5.92
C LEU A 8 -20.23 -0.92 -6.19
N ALA A 9 -19.97 0.35 -6.50
CA ALA A 9 -18.66 0.86 -6.86
C ALA A 9 -17.82 0.97 -5.59
N GLY A 10 -16.66 0.31 -5.58
CA GLY A 10 -15.71 0.36 -4.47
C GLY A 10 -15.36 -0.98 -3.85
N THR A 11 -15.63 -2.13 -4.48
CA THR A 11 -15.14 -3.45 -4.03
C THR A 11 -14.53 -4.20 -5.21
N PRO A 12 -13.19 -4.28 -5.31
CA PRO A 12 -12.20 -3.72 -4.39
C PRO A 12 -12.18 -2.17 -4.40
N THR A 13 -11.63 -1.56 -3.35
CA THR A 13 -11.54 -0.11 -3.19
C THR A 13 -10.15 0.38 -3.58
N THR A 14 -10.07 1.30 -4.55
CA THR A 14 -8.82 2.02 -4.84
C THR A 14 -8.73 3.29 -4.00
N TRP A 15 -7.62 3.45 -3.29
CA TRP A 15 -7.26 4.67 -2.57
C TRP A 15 -6.22 5.42 -3.38
N VAL A 16 -6.44 6.71 -3.61
CA VAL A 16 -5.53 7.59 -4.36
C VAL A 16 -4.99 8.65 -3.41
N PHE A 17 -3.67 8.79 -3.38
CA PHE A 17 -2.96 9.67 -2.46
C PHE A 17 -2.55 10.94 -3.19
N ALA A 18 -3.55 11.81 -3.38
CA ALA A 18 -3.37 13.11 -3.99
C ALA A 18 -3.10 14.20 -2.93
N GLU A 19 -2.29 15.18 -3.29
CA GLU A 19 -2.00 16.35 -2.45
C GLU A 19 -3.28 17.13 -2.09
N THR A 20 -4.22 17.22 -3.04
CA THR A 20 -5.51 17.88 -2.85
C THR A 20 -6.65 17.08 -3.49
N ARG A 21 -7.89 17.33 -3.06
CA ARG A 21 -9.10 16.70 -3.62
C ARG A 21 -9.59 17.39 -4.89
N THR A 22 -8.67 17.73 -5.80
CA THR A 22 -8.98 18.32 -7.10
C THR A 22 -8.76 17.30 -8.22
N LYS A 23 -9.52 17.40 -9.32
CA LYS A 23 -9.35 16.46 -10.46
C LYS A 23 -7.91 16.43 -10.98
N PRO A 24 -7.20 17.57 -11.17
CA PRO A 24 -5.82 17.53 -11.63
C PRO A 24 -4.89 16.83 -10.64
N ALA A 25 -5.03 17.08 -9.33
CA ALA A 25 -4.18 16.44 -8.32
C ALA A 25 -4.43 14.92 -8.22
N ILE A 26 -5.69 14.49 -8.35
CA ILE A 26 -6.05 13.06 -8.39
C ILE A 26 -5.44 12.39 -9.62
N LEU A 27 -5.52 13.03 -10.80
CA LEU A 27 -4.93 12.48 -12.01
C LEU A 27 -3.41 12.39 -11.90
N ALA A 28 -2.75 13.44 -11.40
CA ALA A 28 -1.31 13.44 -11.17
C ALA A 28 -0.85 12.32 -10.22
N ALA A 29 -1.59 12.10 -9.12
CA ALA A 29 -1.30 11.00 -8.20
C ALA A 29 -1.48 9.63 -8.86
N LEU A 30 -2.51 9.45 -9.69
CA LEU A 30 -2.72 8.21 -10.45
C LEU A 30 -1.61 7.96 -11.48
N GLU A 31 -1.19 9.00 -12.21
CA GLU A 31 -0.10 8.92 -13.19
C GLU A 31 1.23 8.55 -12.52
N GLN A 32 1.48 9.07 -11.32
CA GLN A 32 2.64 8.71 -10.50
C GLN A 32 2.49 7.33 -9.84
N GLY A 33 1.31 6.70 -9.87
CA GLY A 33 1.07 5.44 -9.20
C GLY A 33 0.95 5.56 -7.67
N ARG A 34 0.61 6.73 -7.14
CA ARG A 34 0.33 6.95 -5.71
C ARG A 34 -1.05 6.41 -5.33
N ALA A 35 -1.14 5.09 -5.27
CA ALA A 35 -2.38 4.38 -5.00
C ALA A 35 -2.17 3.07 -4.24
N SER A 36 -3.22 2.64 -3.55
CA SER A 36 -3.34 1.31 -2.95
C SER A 36 -4.72 0.74 -3.22
N ILE A 37 -4.89 -0.56 -3.00
CA ILE A 37 -6.16 -1.25 -3.12
C ILE A 37 -6.47 -1.93 -1.81
N SER A 38 -7.69 -1.79 -1.31
CA SER A 38 -8.26 -2.61 -0.22
C SER A 38 -9.32 -3.54 -0.80
N SER A 39 -9.52 -4.71 -0.18
CA SER A 39 -10.54 -5.64 -0.66
C SER A 39 -11.96 -5.08 -0.53
N ASN A 40 -12.21 -4.17 0.41
CA ASN A 40 -13.46 -3.41 0.55
C ASN A 40 -13.19 -2.07 1.29
N PRO A 41 -14.16 -1.12 1.33
CA PRO A 41 -13.92 0.22 1.85
C PRO A 41 -13.88 0.31 3.39
N LEU A 42 -14.28 -0.76 4.09
CA LEU A 42 -14.22 -0.86 5.56
C LEU A 42 -12.92 -1.51 6.04
N ASN A 43 -12.17 -2.16 5.14
CA ASN A 43 -10.85 -2.69 5.42
C ASN A 43 -9.80 -1.57 5.43
N PRO A 44 -8.67 -1.78 6.11
CA PRO A 44 -7.62 -0.77 6.11
C PRO A 44 -7.09 -0.56 4.69
N ARG A 45 -6.76 0.69 4.37
CA ARG A 45 -5.84 0.99 3.27
C ARG A 45 -4.42 0.81 3.76
N VAL A 46 -3.54 0.38 2.85
CA VAL A 46 -2.12 0.28 3.12
C VAL A 46 -1.39 1.49 2.57
N GLU A 47 -0.52 2.07 3.37
CA GLU A 47 0.37 3.17 3.01
C GLU A 47 1.80 2.68 3.18
N LEU A 48 2.58 2.70 2.10
CA LEU A 48 4.01 2.35 2.10
C LEU A 48 4.82 3.63 1.92
N TYR A 49 5.68 3.90 2.90
CA TYR A 49 6.57 5.04 2.94
C TYR A 49 8.04 4.61 2.99
N ALA A 50 8.94 5.50 2.59
CA ALA A 50 10.37 5.33 2.78
C ALA A 50 11.07 6.64 3.21
N ASP A 51 12.04 6.51 4.10
CA ASP A 51 13.05 7.49 4.48
C ASP A 51 14.34 7.11 3.74
N ALA A 52 14.59 7.76 2.59
CA ALA A 52 15.72 7.47 1.74
C ALA A 52 16.96 8.32 2.07
N GLU A 53 16.78 9.41 2.80
CA GLU A 53 17.86 10.29 3.27
C GLU A 53 18.46 9.83 4.60
N GLY A 54 17.72 9.06 5.38
CA GLY A 54 18.10 8.48 6.67
C GLY A 54 18.02 9.48 7.83
N ASP A 55 17.14 10.48 7.73
CA ASP A 55 16.99 11.55 8.72
C ASP A 55 15.80 11.35 9.69
N GLY A 56 15.05 10.26 9.51
CA GLY A 56 13.86 9.92 10.29
C GLY A 56 12.56 10.54 9.76
N HIS A 57 12.63 11.35 8.69
CA HIS A 57 11.47 11.79 7.94
C HIS A 57 11.20 10.84 6.78
N PHE A 58 9.92 10.52 6.54
CA PHE A 58 9.51 9.61 5.46
C PHE A 58 8.98 10.44 4.29
N GLU A 59 9.88 10.89 3.43
CA GLU A 59 9.64 11.79 2.30
C GLU A 59 9.10 11.09 1.05
N MET A 60 9.34 9.78 0.92
CA MET A 60 8.86 8.98 -0.20
C MET A 60 7.61 8.19 0.17
N MET A 61 6.73 8.00 -0.81
CA MET A 61 5.62 7.05 -0.73
C MET A 61 5.49 6.16 -1.97
N MET A 62 4.72 5.08 -1.87
CA MET A 62 4.37 4.24 -3.03
C MET A 62 3.97 5.06 -4.26
N GLY A 63 4.50 4.68 -5.42
CA GLY A 63 4.46 5.45 -6.67
C GLY A 63 5.76 6.23 -6.92
N ASP A 64 6.44 6.69 -5.86
CA ASP A 64 7.64 7.49 -6.02
C ASP A 64 8.83 6.68 -6.53
N ASN A 65 9.79 7.41 -7.14
CA ASN A 65 11.04 6.86 -7.61
C ASN A 65 12.22 7.75 -7.21
N ILE A 66 13.32 7.15 -6.74
CA ILE A 66 14.59 7.84 -6.48
C ILE A 66 15.80 7.12 -7.12
N ILE A 67 16.92 7.83 -7.28
CA ILE A 67 18.23 7.22 -7.56
C ILE A 67 18.82 6.68 -6.24
N PRO A 68 19.08 5.37 -6.12
CA PRO A 68 19.69 4.82 -4.91
C PRO A 68 21.16 5.27 -4.80
N ASN A 69 21.55 5.73 -3.62
CA ASN A 69 22.92 6.12 -3.28
C ASN A 69 23.73 4.99 -2.60
N GLY A 70 23.14 3.79 -2.47
CA GLY A 70 23.75 2.65 -1.80
C GLY A 70 23.74 2.71 -0.26
N ARG A 71 22.99 3.64 0.33
CA ARG A 71 22.79 3.72 1.79
C ARG A 71 21.54 2.93 2.22
N PRO A 72 21.47 2.53 3.50
CA PRO A 72 20.26 1.96 4.06
C PRO A 72 19.08 2.91 3.92
N VAL A 73 17.92 2.35 3.54
CA VAL A 73 16.64 3.04 3.46
C VAL A 73 15.71 2.41 4.50
N SER A 74 15.04 3.23 5.29
CA SER A 74 14.03 2.78 6.23
C SER A 74 12.66 2.83 5.54
N PHE A 75 11.87 1.78 5.69
CA PHE A 75 10.52 1.70 5.16
C PHE A 75 9.52 1.60 6.30
N GLU A 76 8.36 2.21 6.11
CA GLU A 76 7.24 2.10 7.04
C GLU A 76 5.97 1.71 6.29
N VAL A 77 5.30 0.70 6.82
CA VAL A 77 3.97 0.28 6.36
C VAL A 77 2.97 0.68 7.42
N ARG A 78 1.93 1.43 7.02
CA ARG A 78 0.83 1.83 7.91
C ARG A 78 -0.49 1.31 7.35
N LEU A 79 -1.32 0.76 8.23
CA LEU A 79 -2.70 0.40 7.91
C LEU A 79 -3.65 1.42 8.54
N ALA A 80 -4.51 2.04 7.73
CA ALA A 80 -5.33 3.16 8.17
C ALA A 80 -6.77 3.12 7.63
N GLY A 81 -7.67 3.83 8.32
CA GLY A 81 -9.03 4.13 7.84
C GLY A 81 -10.06 3.01 7.98
N GLY A 82 -9.68 1.82 8.45
CA GLY A 82 -10.58 0.69 8.61
C GLY A 82 -9.90 -0.51 9.26
N GLY A 83 -10.60 -1.65 9.25
CA GLY A 83 -10.13 -2.91 9.84
C GLY A 83 -10.86 -3.31 11.10
N ILE A 84 -10.46 -4.47 11.63
CA ILE A 84 -11.00 -5.01 12.88
C ILE A 84 -10.13 -4.50 14.03
N GLY A 85 -10.74 -3.83 15.00
CA GLY A 85 -10.03 -3.31 16.16
C GLY A 85 -9.25 -4.41 16.91
N GLY A 86 -7.98 -4.15 17.21
CA GLY A 86 -7.10 -5.11 17.90
C GLY A 86 -6.57 -6.24 17.02
N ALA A 87 -6.91 -6.30 15.72
CA ALA A 87 -6.40 -7.33 14.83
C ALA A 87 -4.94 -7.05 14.43
N SER A 88 -4.14 -8.12 14.37
CA SER A 88 -2.84 -8.11 13.71
C SER A 88 -2.96 -8.59 12.27
N TYR A 89 -2.20 -7.95 11.38
CA TYR A 89 -2.16 -8.27 9.96
C TYR A 89 -0.77 -8.76 9.55
N ARG A 90 -0.71 -9.67 8.59
CA ARG A 90 0.52 -10.17 7.99
C ARG A 90 0.92 -9.25 6.84
N VAL A 91 2.01 -8.52 7.02
CA VAL A 91 2.61 -7.66 6.01
C VAL A 91 3.68 -8.44 5.25
N ARG A 92 3.39 -8.82 4.01
CA ARG A 92 4.36 -9.46 3.12
C ARG A 92 5.05 -8.38 2.30
N VAL A 93 6.35 -8.23 2.50
CA VAL A 93 7.20 -7.30 1.75
C VAL A 93 7.72 -8.02 0.52
N ILE A 94 7.48 -7.43 -0.66
CA ILE A 94 7.91 -7.98 -1.95
C ILE A 94 8.99 -7.07 -2.53
N LYS A 95 10.19 -7.61 -2.74
CA LYS A 95 11.29 -6.96 -3.46
C LYS A 95 11.49 -7.66 -4.80
N ASN A 96 11.39 -6.92 -5.91
CA ASN A 96 11.65 -7.46 -7.25
C ASN A 96 10.91 -8.79 -7.57
N ARG A 97 9.61 -8.86 -7.25
CA ARG A 97 8.74 -10.05 -7.42
C ARG A 97 9.00 -11.20 -6.45
N SER A 98 10.01 -11.11 -5.60
CA SER A 98 10.32 -12.11 -4.58
C SER A 98 9.89 -11.63 -3.19
N GLU A 99 9.49 -12.55 -2.32
CA GLU A 99 9.26 -12.24 -0.92
C GLU A 99 10.59 -11.82 -0.28
N PHE A 100 10.62 -10.59 0.23
CA PHE A 100 11.74 -10.05 0.99
C PHE A 100 11.63 -10.46 2.46
N GLY A 101 10.41 -10.45 3.00
CA GLY A 101 10.14 -10.85 4.37
C GLY A 101 8.68 -10.66 4.74
N VAL A 102 8.36 -11.10 5.95
CA VAL A 102 7.02 -11.00 6.50
C VAL A 102 7.07 -10.53 7.93
N ILE A 103 6.24 -9.53 8.24
CA ILE A 103 6.17 -8.90 9.56
C ILE A 103 4.70 -8.84 9.98
N LEU A 104 4.42 -9.07 11.26
CA LEU A 104 3.08 -8.90 11.82
C LEU A 104 2.93 -7.47 12.34
N THR A 105 1.81 -6.82 12.06
CA THR A 105 1.49 -5.54 12.70
C THR A 105 1.17 -5.75 14.18
N ASP A 106 1.52 -4.76 14.99
CA ASP A 106 0.91 -4.61 16.31
C ASP A 106 -0.58 -4.26 16.15
N GLY A 107 -1.45 -4.85 16.99
CA GLY A 107 -2.90 -4.66 16.91
C GLY A 107 -3.40 -3.28 17.35
N THR A 108 -2.51 -2.44 17.90
CA THR A 108 -2.79 -1.07 18.35
C THR A 108 -2.28 -0.04 17.35
N THR A 109 -1.00 -0.13 16.95
CA THR A 109 -0.39 0.85 16.05
C THR A 109 -0.67 0.56 14.58
N LEU A 110 -0.92 -0.71 14.24
CA LEU A 110 -1.14 -1.18 12.87
C LEU A 110 -0.05 -0.71 11.89
N SER A 111 1.19 -0.58 12.38
CA SER A 111 2.35 -0.23 11.58
C SER A 111 3.51 -1.19 11.80
N VAL A 112 4.37 -1.32 10.79
CA VAL A 112 5.64 -2.06 10.86
C VAL A 112 6.71 -1.30 10.10
N GLN A 113 7.96 -1.47 10.52
CA GLN A 113 9.12 -0.94 9.82
C GLN A 113 10.07 -2.05 9.41
N PHE A 114 10.77 -1.83 8.30
CA PHE A 114 11.88 -2.67 7.84
C PHE A 114 12.94 -1.82 7.17
N CYS A 115 14.14 -2.36 6.99
CA CYS A 115 15.23 -1.68 6.30
C CYS A 115 15.82 -2.58 5.22
N ASP A 116 16.26 -1.96 4.13
CA ASP A 116 17.09 -2.59 3.11
C ASP A 116 18.06 -1.55 2.53
N THR A 117 19.06 -2.00 1.77
CA THR A 117 20.01 -1.15 1.06
C THR A 117 19.88 -1.37 -0.45
N PRO A 118 19.05 -0.56 -1.14
CA PRO A 118 18.98 -0.57 -2.60
C PRO A 118 20.36 -0.29 -3.22
N GLU A 119 20.84 -1.20 -4.06
CA GLU A 119 22.17 -1.08 -4.68
C GLU A 119 22.24 0.14 -5.62
N ALA A 120 23.31 0.93 -5.48
CA ALA A 120 23.56 2.08 -6.35
C ALA A 120 23.62 1.65 -7.83
N GLY A 121 22.97 2.43 -8.71
CA GLY A 121 22.93 2.16 -10.14
C GLY A 121 22.09 0.95 -10.58
N LYS A 122 21.51 0.18 -9.66
CA LYS A 122 20.63 -0.95 -9.97
C LYS A 122 19.17 -0.60 -9.77
N ARG A 123 18.31 -1.31 -10.51
CA ARG A 123 16.86 -1.24 -10.38
C ARG A 123 16.39 -2.13 -9.25
N SER A 124 15.58 -1.58 -8.36
CA SER A 124 14.80 -2.37 -7.41
C SER A 124 13.46 -1.70 -7.10
N TYR A 125 12.48 -2.48 -6.69
CA TYR A 125 11.22 -1.94 -6.18
C TYR A 125 10.72 -2.75 -4.99
N TYR A 126 9.96 -2.09 -4.13
CA TYR A 126 9.33 -2.67 -2.95
C TYR A 126 7.85 -2.40 -2.99
N ARG A 127 7.02 -3.43 -2.80
CA ARG A 127 5.59 -3.27 -2.54
C ARG A 127 5.19 -4.18 -1.38
N VAL A 128 4.00 -3.96 -0.84
CA VAL A 128 3.49 -4.77 0.25
C VAL A 128 2.12 -5.35 -0.05
N GLU A 129 1.91 -6.56 0.46
CA GLU A 129 0.66 -7.29 0.39
C GLU A 129 0.22 -7.59 1.82
N ILE A 130 -1.04 -7.26 2.15
CA ILE A 130 -1.58 -7.34 3.50
C ILE A 130 -2.57 -8.48 3.55
N GLU A 131 -2.29 -9.47 4.38
CA GLU A 131 -3.17 -10.60 4.63
C GLU A 131 -3.69 -10.55 6.07
N GLY A 132 -4.95 -10.95 6.28
CA GLY A 132 -5.53 -10.97 7.60
C GLY A 132 -7.05 -10.99 7.60
N PRO A 133 -7.66 -10.70 8.76
CA PRO A 133 -9.11 -10.70 8.88
C PRO A 133 -9.72 -9.50 8.16
N GLN A 134 -10.79 -9.75 7.42
CA GLN A 134 -11.53 -8.74 6.67
C GLN A 134 -12.80 -8.33 7.41
N VAL A 135 -13.11 -7.03 7.41
CA VAL A 135 -14.38 -6.49 7.88
C VAL A 135 -15.49 -6.94 6.93
N PRO A 136 -16.60 -7.53 7.45
CA PRO A 136 -17.75 -7.88 6.63
C PRO A 136 -18.34 -6.70 5.88
N PHE A 137 -18.67 -6.92 4.59
CA PHE A 137 -19.29 -5.90 3.73
C PHE A 137 -20.56 -6.48 3.09
N ALA A 138 -21.69 -6.31 3.78
CA ALA A 138 -22.97 -6.94 3.44
C ALA A 138 -23.56 -6.43 2.11
N GLU A 139 -23.18 -5.22 1.72
CA GLU A 139 -23.57 -4.54 0.48
C GLU A 139 -23.09 -5.29 -0.77
N VAL A 140 -21.98 -6.03 -0.66
CA VAL A 140 -21.43 -6.88 -1.74
C VAL A 140 -21.25 -8.30 -1.22
N PRO A 141 -22.32 -9.13 -1.24
CA PRO A 141 -22.26 -10.51 -0.79
C PRO A 141 -21.16 -11.31 -1.50
N ASN A 142 -20.53 -12.23 -0.78
CA ASN A 142 -19.44 -13.11 -1.26
C ASN A 142 -18.12 -12.41 -1.66
N SER A 143 -18.02 -11.08 -1.62
CA SER A 143 -16.78 -10.35 -1.94
C SER A 143 -15.57 -10.82 -1.13
N MET A 144 -15.76 -11.06 0.17
CA MET A 144 -14.72 -11.58 1.06
C MET A 144 -14.21 -12.95 0.63
N ALA A 145 -15.07 -13.84 0.12
CA ALA A 145 -14.67 -15.15 -0.34
C ALA A 145 -13.79 -15.08 -1.60
N LEU A 146 -13.99 -14.06 -2.44
CA LEU A 146 -13.17 -13.82 -3.64
C LEU A 146 -11.80 -13.21 -3.30
N SER A 147 -11.72 -12.41 -2.23
CA SER A 147 -10.45 -11.85 -1.76
C SER A 147 -9.68 -12.78 -0.80
N GLU A 148 -10.31 -13.88 -0.36
CA GLU A 148 -9.75 -14.84 0.60
C GLU A 148 -9.18 -14.17 1.86
N ASN A 149 -7.86 -14.24 2.08
CA ASN A 149 -7.18 -13.57 3.19
C ASN A 149 -6.56 -12.22 2.78
N MET A 150 -6.63 -11.82 1.51
CA MET A 150 -6.06 -10.57 1.03
C MET A 150 -6.91 -9.37 1.46
N VAL A 151 -6.29 -8.46 2.19
CA VAL A 151 -6.93 -7.26 2.77
C VAL A 151 -6.56 -6.03 1.96
N ALA A 152 -5.28 -5.86 1.60
CA ALA A 152 -4.82 -4.69 0.87
C ALA A 152 -3.51 -4.93 0.10
N LEU A 153 -3.29 -4.13 -0.94
CA LEU A 153 -2.12 -4.14 -1.81
C LEU A 153 -1.62 -2.71 -2.03
N SER A 154 -0.32 -2.48 -1.91
CA SER A 154 0.30 -1.19 -2.25
C SER A 154 0.78 -1.19 -3.70
N ASN A 155 0.84 0.00 -4.32
CA ASN A 155 1.78 0.18 -5.42
C ASN A 155 3.24 0.16 -4.90
N PRO A 156 4.23 0.03 -5.80
CA PRO A 156 5.63 -0.03 -5.38
C PRO A 156 6.26 1.33 -5.10
N ILE A 157 7.27 1.37 -4.23
CA ILE A 157 8.32 2.40 -4.25
C ILE A 157 9.44 1.89 -5.16
N TYR A 158 9.91 2.74 -6.07
CA TYR A 158 10.88 2.38 -7.10
C TYR A 158 12.26 3.02 -6.85
N PHE A 159 13.30 2.28 -7.20
CA PHE A 159 14.68 2.74 -7.22
C PHE A 159 15.22 2.57 -8.64
N ASN A 160 15.64 3.69 -9.25
CA ASN A 160 16.27 3.75 -10.58
C ASN A 160 15.40 3.30 -11.80
N TYR A 161 14.07 3.47 -11.76
CA TYR A 161 13.18 3.16 -12.90
C TYR A 161 12.80 4.37 -13.77
N ASN A 162 12.83 5.61 -13.27
CA ASN A 162 12.61 6.79 -14.11
C ASN A 162 13.80 7.00 -15.06
N PRO A 163 13.61 7.03 -16.38
CA PRO A 163 14.70 7.30 -17.33
C PRO A 163 15.12 8.78 -17.38
N ASN A 164 14.35 9.69 -16.78
CA ASN A 164 14.52 11.14 -16.89
C ASN A 164 15.06 11.81 -15.62
N PHE A 165 15.77 11.08 -14.76
CA PHE A 165 16.43 11.67 -13.61
C PHE A 165 17.49 12.71 -13.99
#